data_AF-A0A2E1DT83-F1
#
_entry.id   AF-A0A2E1DT83-F1
#
_cell.length_a   1.000
_cell.length_b   1.000
_cell.length_c   1.000
_cell.angle_alpha   90.00
_cell.angle_beta   90.00
_cell.angle_gamma   90.00
#
_symmetry.space_group_name_H-M   'P 1'
#
loop_
_entity.id
_entity.type
_entity.pdbx_description
1 polymer ?
#
loop_
_entity_poly.entity_id
_entity_poly.type
_entity_poly.pdbx_seq_one_letter_code
_entity_poly.pdbx_strand_id
1 'polypeptide(L)'
;MTSRQSDETAPPATGTGTELDTKTLAEAKATAAPDATNDTEADDDAGHAHCDDPVPEAVPSPEADVAATPVDEHAPGPAPPPAPSPPEAAAPCKAGLFGKLPARGDFISRAVAQDLLRPIEDWLLPLVQATRELLGTNWEAAWRQAPPWRFWIGPDILRGDWTRNLRAHEQAGTVTGVLLPSADRQGRLFPLVLVLADDHARLMPPPVLEAPDRGWYATCDALLLAARAGRALEAVEVDLAALAAPRLPDGAAQMAGLLARRALWGQGGGEDGGEGSVWSGIRASDHHLAATGRSYWWCEGAEGRTSVISLAGLPDAETFAFMLTDAIPPAEPQTGG
;
A
#
# COMPACT_ATOMS: atom_id res chain seq x y z
N MET A 1 -66.93 -48.08 19.28
CA MET A 1 -67.16 -48.96 20.44
C MET A 1 -65.81 -49.53 20.85
N THR A 2 -65.19 -49.30 22.00
CA THR A 2 -65.49 -48.48 23.19
C THR A 2 -64.21 -48.47 24.06
N SER A 3 -63.89 -47.31 24.66
CA SER A 3 -63.11 -47.04 25.91
C SER A 3 -61.62 -47.45 26.02
N ARG A 4 -60.66 -46.53 26.32
CA ARG A 4 -60.38 -45.73 27.56
C ARG A 4 -60.06 -46.64 28.77
N GLN A 5 -59.00 -46.47 29.57
CA GLN A 5 -58.60 -45.33 30.43
C GLN A 5 -57.21 -45.66 31.07
N SER A 6 -56.18 -44.80 31.07
CA SER A 6 -55.77 -43.78 32.09
C SER A 6 -54.84 -44.26 33.22
N ASP A 7 -53.71 -43.56 33.37
CA ASP A 7 -53.05 -43.06 34.61
C ASP A 7 -51.85 -42.23 34.11
N GLU A 8 -51.79 -40.89 34.12
CA GLU A 8 -51.89 -39.87 35.18
C GLU A 8 -50.82 -39.97 36.28
N THR A 9 -49.67 -39.28 36.09
CA THR A 9 -49.07 -38.49 37.19
C THR A 9 -48.12 -37.40 36.67
N ALA A 10 -48.46 -36.14 36.96
CA ALA A 10 -47.61 -34.96 37.06
C ALA A 10 -48.34 -33.98 38.01
N PRO A 11 -47.76 -32.85 38.48
CA PRO A 11 -46.45 -32.53 39.07
C PRO A 11 -46.65 -31.89 40.49
N PRO A 12 -45.71 -31.10 41.06
CA PRO A 12 -45.72 -29.62 40.84
C PRO A 12 -44.30 -29.00 40.72
N ALA A 13 -44.07 -28.01 39.84
CA ALA A 13 -44.28 -26.55 39.99
C ALA A 13 -43.48 -25.93 41.16
N THR A 14 -42.53 -25.01 40.95
CA THR A 14 -42.74 -23.55 40.75
C THR A 14 -41.36 -22.91 40.53
N GLY A 15 -41.17 -22.01 39.55
CA GLY A 15 -41.35 -20.54 39.65
C GLY A 15 -40.07 -19.91 40.22
N THR A 16 -39.36 -18.95 39.62
CA THR A 16 -39.72 -17.63 39.06
C THR A 16 -38.39 -17.06 38.49
N GLY A 17 -38.26 -16.43 37.32
CA GLY A 17 -38.94 -15.21 36.89
C GLY A 17 -38.33 -13.99 37.55
N THR A 18 -37.43 -13.25 36.90
CA THR A 18 -37.32 -11.77 37.03
C THR A 18 -36.59 -11.19 35.81
N GLU A 19 -37.36 -10.41 35.06
CA GLU A 19 -36.94 -9.43 34.07
C GLU A 19 -37.09 -8.04 34.72
N LEU A 20 -36.35 -7.05 34.18
CA LEU A 20 -36.41 -5.60 34.43
C LEU A 20 -35.72 -5.05 35.69
N ASP A 21 -34.73 -4.18 35.47
CA ASP A 21 -34.87 -2.81 35.97
C ASP A 21 -34.07 -1.78 35.16
N THR A 22 -34.70 -0.62 35.03
CA THR A 22 -34.34 0.54 34.22
C THR A 22 -33.61 1.62 35.05
N LYS A 23 -32.65 2.31 34.40
CA LYS A 23 -32.35 3.77 34.52
C LYS A 23 -31.82 4.32 35.87
N THR A 24 -30.75 5.14 35.84
CA THR A 24 -30.65 6.51 36.45
C THR A 24 -29.20 7.04 36.59
N LEU A 25 -28.96 8.26 36.03
CA LEU A 25 -28.01 9.38 36.34
C LEU A 25 -26.49 9.12 36.50
N ALA A 26 -25.54 10.00 36.15
CA ALA A 26 -25.50 11.46 35.90
C ALA A 26 -24.31 11.77 34.95
N GLU A 27 -24.44 12.62 33.92
CA GLU A 27 -24.08 14.06 33.90
C GLU A 27 -22.75 14.46 34.58
N ALA A 28 -21.78 14.90 33.77
CA ALA A 28 -20.85 15.98 34.14
C ALA A 28 -20.48 16.78 32.87
N LYS A 29 -21.04 17.99 32.80
CA LYS A 29 -20.82 19.00 31.76
C LYS A 29 -19.87 20.07 32.34
N ALA A 30 -18.81 20.35 31.58
CA ALA A 30 -18.14 21.64 31.38
C ALA A 30 -17.52 22.46 32.54
N THR A 31 -16.46 23.17 32.14
CA THR A 31 -16.07 24.56 32.48
C THR A 31 -14.93 24.72 33.49
N ALA A 32 -13.77 25.23 33.01
CA ALA A 32 -13.26 26.58 33.36
C ALA A 32 -11.74 26.72 33.10
N ALA A 33 -11.38 27.43 32.03
CA ALA A 33 -10.46 28.57 32.11
C ALA A 33 -11.36 29.83 32.26
N PRO A 34 -10.94 31.00 32.79
CA PRO A 34 -9.80 31.77 32.26
C PRO A 34 -9.03 32.66 33.27
N ASP A 35 -8.10 33.43 32.68
CA ASP A 35 -7.57 34.74 33.07
C ASP A 35 -6.59 34.88 34.26
N ALA A 36 -5.40 35.40 33.93
CA ALA A 36 -4.95 36.69 34.46
C ALA A 36 -3.80 37.25 33.60
N THR A 37 -4.14 38.32 32.88
CA THR A 37 -3.25 39.38 32.41
C THR A 37 -2.43 39.98 33.56
N ASN A 38 -1.21 40.42 33.26
CA ASN A 38 -0.68 41.61 33.91
C ASN A 38 0.21 42.39 32.93
N ASP A 39 -0.21 43.63 32.73
CA ASP A 39 0.43 44.70 31.98
C ASP A 39 1.61 45.33 32.76
N THR A 40 2.27 46.26 32.06
CA THR A 40 3.09 47.39 32.56
C THR A 40 4.59 47.05 32.60
N GLU A 41 5.50 47.77 31.93
CA GLU A 41 5.65 49.23 31.92
C GLU A 41 6.57 49.68 30.76
N ALA A 42 6.33 50.88 30.25
CA ALA A 42 7.12 51.58 29.23
C ALA A 42 8.04 52.62 29.88
N ASP A 43 9.17 52.91 29.24
CA ASP A 43 9.87 54.22 29.20
C ASP A 43 10.99 54.09 28.15
N ASP A 44 10.92 54.83 27.03
CA ASP A 44 11.51 56.16 26.78
C ASP A 44 13.05 56.16 26.72
N ASP A 45 13.62 56.43 25.53
CA ASP A 45 14.45 57.63 25.28
C ASP A 45 14.97 57.68 23.83
N ALA A 46 15.12 58.90 23.33
CA ALA A 46 15.32 59.27 21.94
C ALA A 46 16.80 59.47 21.55
N GLY A 47 17.07 59.24 20.26
CA GLY A 47 17.86 60.17 19.43
C GLY A 47 19.39 60.12 19.48
N HIS A 48 20.01 59.76 18.35
CA HIS A 48 20.95 60.67 17.66
C HIS A 48 21.24 60.22 16.23
N ALA A 49 21.01 61.12 15.28
CA ALA A 49 21.54 61.07 13.93
C ALA A 49 22.83 61.90 13.86
N HIS A 50 23.85 61.42 13.16
CA HIS A 50 24.92 62.28 12.63
C HIS A 50 25.43 61.73 11.29
N CYS A 51 25.26 62.56 10.26
CA CYS A 51 25.97 62.50 8.99
C CYS A 51 27.27 63.29 9.12
N ASP A 52 28.35 62.87 8.47
CA ASP A 52 29.09 63.70 7.48
C ASP A 52 30.30 62.95 6.87
N ASP A 53 30.61 63.38 5.65
CA ASP A 53 31.35 62.75 4.53
C ASP A 53 32.88 63.18 4.51
N PRO A 54 33.71 63.15 3.43
CA PRO A 54 34.68 62.10 3.05
C PRO A 54 36.16 62.60 2.74
N VAL A 55 36.99 61.74 2.08
CA VAL A 55 38.18 62.03 1.17
C VAL A 55 39.61 62.11 1.81
N PRO A 56 40.80 61.84 1.14
CA PRO A 56 41.16 61.39 -0.24
C PRO A 56 42.19 60.22 -0.43
N GLU A 57 42.36 59.87 -1.72
CA GLU A 57 43.35 59.03 -2.43
C GLU A 57 44.85 59.39 -2.25
N ALA A 58 45.72 58.39 -2.50
CA ALA A 58 47.04 58.56 -3.12
C ALA A 58 47.53 57.28 -3.85
N VAL A 59 47.99 57.44 -5.10
CA VAL A 59 48.73 56.52 -6.01
C VAL A 59 49.85 57.41 -6.65
N PRO A 60 51.05 56.98 -7.15
CA PRO A 60 51.37 55.69 -7.82
C PRO A 60 52.80 55.07 -7.67
N SER A 61 52.93 53.81 -8.16
CA SER A 61 53.98 53.07 -8.95
C SER A 61 55.50 53.45 -8.88
N PRO A 62 56.48 52.52 -9.15
CA PRO A 62 56.48 51.58 -10.30
C PRO A 62 57.16 50.18 -10.19
N GLU A 63 56.77 49.34 -11.17
CA GLU A 63 57.51 48.32 -11.95
C GLU A 63 58.44 47.29 -11.28
N ALA A 64 58.05 46.00 -11.38
CA ALA A 64 58.99 44.88 -11.53
C ALA A 64 58.32 43.69 -12.27
N ASP A 65 58.84 43.43 -13.46
CA ASP A 65 58.93 42.20 -14.24
C ASP A 65 57.81 41.14 -14.23
N VAL A 66 57.20 40.98 -15.41
CA VAL A 66 56.31 39.88 -15.79
C VAL A 66 57.16 38.72 -16.32
N ALA A 67 57.35 37.68 -15.50
CA ALA A 67 57.81 36.39 -15.98
C ALA A 67 56.60 35.55 -16.43
N ALA A 68 56.51 35.33 -17.75
CA ALA A 68 55.50 34.50 -18.38
C ALA A 68 55.68 33.02 -18.00
N THR A 69 54.66 32.44 -17.35
CA THR A 69 54.53 31.00 -17.16
C THR A 69 54.00 30.38 -18.47
N PRO A 70 54.58 29.29 -18.99
CA PRO A 70 54.08 28.65 -20.20
C PRO A 70 52.71 28.00 -19.95
N VAL A 71 51.78 28.25 -20.87
CA VAL A 71 50.45 27.65 -20.92
C VAL A 71 50.62 26.22 -21.43
N ASP A 72 50.33 25.25 -20.57
CA ASP A 72 50.28 23.83 -20.95
C ASP A 72 48.98 23.59 -21.72
N GLU A 73 49.12 23.26 -23.01
CA GLU A 73 48.03 22.99 -23.93
C GLU A 73 47.72 21.48 -23.90
N HIS A 74 46.43 21.13 -23.87
CA HIS A 74 45.82 19.79 -23.91
C HIS A 74 45.71 18.99 -22.60
N ALA A 75 44.77 19.40 -21.74
CA ALA A 75 44.03 18.46 -20.89
C ALA A 75 42.83 17.88 -21.68
N PRO A 76 42.61 16.55 -21.71
CA PRO A 76 41.44 15.97 -22.36
C PRO A 76 40.18 16.40 -21.60
N GLY A 77 39.21 16.98 -22.33
CA GLY A 77 37.92 17.36 -21.77
C GLY A 77 37.19 16.18 -21.11
N PRO A 78 36.26 16.43 -20.18
CA PRO A 78 35.53 15.39 -19.48
C PRO A 78 34.86 14.46 -20.51
N ALA A 79 35.10 13.16 -20.37
CA ALA A 79 34.49 12.16 -21.23
C ALA A 79 32.97 12.35 -21.25
N PRO A 80 32.31 12.22 -22.42
CA PRO A 80 30.85 12.25 -22.48
C PRO A 80 30.28 11.21 -21.51
N PRO A 81 29.14 11.48 -20.87
CA PRO A 81 28.52 10.51 -19.98
C PRO A 81 28.35 9.18 -20.73
N PRO A 82 28.62 8.04 -20.08
CA PRO A 82 28.43 6.75 -20.72
C PRO A 82 26.99 6.69 -21.25
N ALA A 83 26.83 6.26 -22.50
CA ALA A 83 25.53 6.01 -23.09
C ALA A 83 24.69 5.15 -22.12
N PRO A 84 23.38 5.40 -22.00
CA PRO A 84 22.53 4.61 -21.11
C PRO A 84 22.73 3.14 -21.46
N SER A 85 23.10 2.35 -20.46
CA SER A 85 23.19 0.90 -20.62
C SER A 85 21.83 0.41 -21.15
N PRO A 86 21.80 -0.58 -22.07
CA PRO A 86 20.55 -1.20 -22.47
C PRO A 86 19.80 -1.64 -21.20
N PRO A 87 18.45 -1.58 -21.18
CA PRO A 87 17.68 -1.93 -19.98
C PRO A 87 18.13 -3.31 -19.52
N GLU A 88 18.75 -3.35 -18.35
CA GLU A 88 19.19 -4.58 -17.71
C GLU A 88 17.96 -5.48 -17.64
N ALA A 89 18.05 -6.67 -18.26
CA ALA A 89 16.92 -7.58 -18.33
C ALA A 89 16.41 -7.81 -16.91
N ALA A 90 15.16 -7.41 -16.64
CA ALA A 90 14.60 -7.44 -15.30
C ALA A 90 14.76 -8.85 -14.71
N ALA A 91 15.43 -8.94 -13.56
CA ALA A 91 15.65 -10.21 -12.88
C ALA A 91 14.31 -10.88 -12.55
N PRO A 92 14.22 -12.23 -12.58
CA PRO A 92 13.01 -12.93 -12.19
C PRO A 92 12.69 -12.66 -10.71
N CYS A 93 11.42 -12.43 -10.39
CA CYS A 93 10.96 -12.26 -9.02
C CYS A 93 10.43 -13.59 -8.44
N LYS A 94 10.39 -13.70 -7.11
CA LYS A 94 9.87 -14.90 -6.44
C LYS A 94 8.40 -14.72 -6.09
N ALA A 95 7.56 -14.60 -7.12
CA ALA A 95 6.12 -14.55 -6.93
C ALA A 95 5.56 -15.92 -6.50
N GLY A 96 4.63 -15.89 -5.57
CA GLY A 96 3.86 -17.04 -5.12
C GLY A 96 2.42 -17.00 -5.62
N LEU A 97 1.76 -18.15 -5.61
CA LEU A 97 0.38 -18.35 -6.04
C LEU A 97 -0.36 -19.20 -5.01
N PHE A 98 -1.51 -18.77 -4.55
CA PHE A 98 -2.37 -19.57 -3.68
C PHE A 98 -3.86 -19.40 -4.01
N GLY A 99 -4.69 -20.35 -3.58
CA GLY A 99 -6.14 -20.30 -3.74
C GLY A 99 -6.68 -21.41 -4.65
N LYS A 100 -7.74 -21.13 -5.41
CA LYS A 100 -8.42 -22.14 -6.23
C LYS A 100 -8.38 -21.82 -7.72
N LEU A 101 -8.16 -22.85 -8.54
CA LEU A 101 -8.29 -22.78 -9.99
C LEU A 101 -8.99 -24.02 -10.57
N PRO A 102 -9.64 -23.92 -11.74
CA PRO A 102 -10.43 -25.03 -12.29
C PRO A 102 -9.64 -26.31 -12.62
N ALA A 103 -8.33 -26.22 -12.83
CA ALA A 103 -7.51 -27.39 -13.14
C ALA A 103 -7.28 -28.32 -11.92
N ARG A 104 -7.62 -27.89 -10.69
CA ARG A 104 -7.46 -28.67 -9.46
C ARG A 104 -8.77 -28.73 -8.67
N GLY A 105 -8.97 -29.83 -7.94
CA GLY A 105 -10.15 -30.04 -7.08
C GLY A 105 -9.95 -29.59 -5.64
N ASP A 106 -8.84 -28.94 -5.32
CA ASP A 106 -8.56 -28.43 -3.99
C ASP A 106 -7.71 -27.17 -4.08
N PHE A 107 -7.41 -26.55 -2.94
CA PHE A 107 -6.49 -25.43 -2.84
C PHE A 107 -5.11 -25.76 -3.38
N ILE A 108 -4.49 -24.75 -3.99
CA ILE A 108 -3.07 -24.75 -4.32
C ILE A 108 -2.32 -23.72 -3.46
N SER A 109 -1.05 -23.99 -3.25
CA SER A 109 -0.08 -23.03 -2.73
C SER A 109 1.28 -23.33 -3.37
N ARG A 110 1.88 -22.34 -4.02
CA ARG A 110 3.15 -22.44 -4.77
C ARG A 110 4.00 -21.23 -4.48
N ALA A 111 5.25 -21.44 -4.08
CA ALA A 111 6.22 -20.39 -3.79
C ALA A 111 5.73 -19.30 -2.81
N VAL A 112 4.71 -19.58 -1.99
CA VAL A 112 4.28 -18.73 -0.88
C VAL A 112 4.90 -19.26 0.41
N ALA A 113 5.61 -18.41 1.15
CA ALA A 113 6.11 -18.78 2.47
C ALA A 113 4.94 -19.12 3.41
N GLN A 114 5.01 -20.25 4.11
CA GLN A 114 3.92 -20.70 4.99
C GLN A 114 3.53 -19.66 6.04
N ASP A 115 4.52 -18.97 6.60
CA ASP A 115 4.29 -17.95 7.61
C ASP A 115 3.56 -16.70 7.06
N LEU A 116 3.62 -16.46 5.75
CA LEU A 116 2.86 -15.40 5.06
C LEU A 116 1.47 -15.90 4.64
N LEU A 117 1.37 -17.18 4.25
CA LEU A 117 0.11 -17.78 3.84
C LEU A 117 -0.91 -17.74 4.98
N ARG A 118 -0.50 -18.03 6.21
CA ARG A 118 -1.38 -18.06 7.38
C ARG A 118 -2.14 -16.73 7.62
N PRO A 119 -1.49 -15.56 7.78
CA PRO A 119 -2.23 -14.31 7.97
C PRO A 119 -3.10 -13.94 6.76
N ILE A 120 -2.73 -14.37 5.55
CA ILE A 120 -3.59 -14.18 4.37
C ILE A 120 -4.85 -15.05 4.47
N GLU A 121 -4.72 -16.32 4.85
CA GLU A 121 -5.85 -17.24 5.04
C GLU A 121 -6.76 -16.80 6.19
N ASP A 122 -6.18 -16.37 7.32
CA ASP A 122 -6.89 -15.87 8.50
C ASP A 122 -7.78 -14.66 8.16
N TRP A 123 -7.40 -13.87 7.15
CA TRP A 123 -8.22 -12.78 6.61
C TRP A 123 -9.20 -13.26 5.51
N LEU A 124 -8.71 -13.98 4.52
CA LEU A 124 -9.43 -14.21 3.27
C LEU A 124 -10.54 -15.26 3.40
N LEU A 125 -10.35 -16.28 4.26
CA LEU A 125 -11.37 -17.30 4.52
C LEU A 125 -12.65 -16.69 5.13
N PRO A 126 -12.60 -15.98 6.27
CA PRO A 126 -13.80 -15.36 6.84
C PRO A 126 -14.35 -14.25 5.94
N LEU A 127 -13.49 -13.50 5.23
CA LEU A 127 -13.92 -12.46 4.29
C LEU A 127 -14.87 -13.03 3.23
N VAL A 128 -14.45 -14.08 2.52
CA VAL A 128 -15.24 -14.72 1.46
C VAL A 128 -16.57 -15.25 2.01
N GLN A 129 -16.56 -15.82 3.23
CA GLN A 129 -17.78 -16.33 3.86
C GLN A 129 -18.77 -15.20 4.17
N ALA A 130 -18.30 -14.13 4.83
CA ALA A 130 -19.13 -13.00 5.22
C ALA A 130 -19.65 -12.21 4.01
N THR A 131 -18.83 -12.00 2.98
CA THR A 131 -19.27 -11.33 1.75
C THR A 131 -20.31 -12.15 0.98
N ARG A 132 -20.21 -13.48 1.00
CA ARG A 132 -21.25 -14.36 0.43
C ARG A 132 -22.58 -14.22 1.15
N GLU A 133 -22.56 -14.17 2.48
CA GLU A 133 -23.76 -13.95 3.28
C GLU A 133 -24.38 -12.57 2.99
N LEU A 134 -23.54 -11.53 2.90
CA LEU A 134 -23.95 -10.16 2.61
C LEU A 134 -24.59 -10.01 1.23
N LEU A 135 -24.01 -10.61 0.19
CA LEU A 135 -24.51 -10.52 -1.19
C LEU A 135 -25.68 -11.48 -1.47
N GLY A 136 -25.91 -12.49 -0.63
CA GLY A 136 -27.03 -13.43 -0.75
C GLY A 136 -27.13 -14.05 -2.15
N THR A 137 -28.29 -13.89 -2.79
CA THR A 137 -28.54 -14.44 -4.14
C THR A 137 -27.69 -13.81 -5.23
N ASN A 138 -27.16 -12.60 -5.02
CA ASN A 138 -26.34 -11.89 -6.00
C ASN A 138 -24.86 -12.32 -5.94
N TRP A 139 -24.45 -13.06 -4.90
CA TRP A 139 -23.06 -13.48 -4.66
C TRP A 139 -22.40 -14.10 -5.88
N GLU A 140 -23.01 -15.14 -6.46
CA GLU A 140 -22.37 -15.90 -7.54
C GLU A 140 -22.22 -15.06 -8.82
N ALA A 141 -23.23 -14.24 -9.13
CA ALA A 141 -23.20 -13.37 -10.28
C ALA A 141 -22.11 -12.29 -10.14
N ALA A 142 -22.03 -11.63 -8.97
CA ALA A 142 -20.99 -10.64 -8.67
C ALA A 142 -19.59 -11.27 -8.69
N TRP A 143 -19.42 -12.43 -8.04
CA TRP A 143 -18.15 -13.16 -7.98
C TRP A 143 -17.59 -13.51 -9.36
N ARG A 144 -18.44 -14.03 -10.26
CA ARG A 144 -18.01 -14.47 -11.60
C ARG A 144 -17.72 -13.31 -12.55
N GLN A 145 -18.37 -12.16 -12.36
CA GLN A 145 -18.19 -10.97 -13.19
C GLN A 145 -17.03 -10.09 -12.72
N ALA A 146 -16.60 -10.23 -11.47
CA ALA A 146 -15.57 -9.39 -10.90
C ALA A 146 -14.20 -9.52 -11.62
N PRO A 147 -13.52 -8.37 -11.85
CA PRO A 147 -12.22 -8.33 -12.51
C PRO A 147 -11.09 -8.75 -11.55
N PRO A 148 -9.85 -8.89 -12.04
CA PRO A 148 -8.67 -8.91 -11.18
C PRO A 148 -8.57 -7.62 -10.35
N TRP A 149 -8.30 -7.76 -9.06
CA TRP A 149 -8.00 -6.67 -8.14
C TRP A 149 -6.51 -6.72 -7.79
N ARG A 150 -5.79 -5.70 -8.25
CA ARG A 150 -4.37 -5.50 -7.95
C ARG A 150 -4.25 -4.87 -6.57
N PHE A 151 -3.17 -5.17 -5.86
CA PHE A 151 -3.00 -4.65 -4.52
C PHE A 151 -1.57 -4.34 -4.13
N TRP A 152 -1.46 -3.43 -3.17
CA TRP A 152 -0.29 -3.15 -2.36
C TRP A 152 -0.75 -3.16 -0.90
N ILE A 153 -0.08 -3.92 -0.05
CA ILE A 153 -0.39 -4.06 1.36
C ILE A 153 0.86 -3.67 2.15
N GLY A 154 0.69 -2.68 3.02
CA GLY A 154 1.78 -2.17 3.84
C GLY A 154 2.31 -3.20 4.83
N PRO A 155 3.60 -3.09 5.21
CA PRO A 155 4.30 -4.07 6.04
C PRO A 155 3.71 -4.27 7.44
N ASP A 156 2.92 -3.33 7.95
CA ASP A 156 2.35 -3.43 9.30
C ASP A 156 1.01 -4.17 9.36
N ILE A 157 0.47 -4.60 8.21
CA ILE A 157 -0.85 -5.25 8.10
C ILE A 157 -0.73 -6.77 8.25
N LEU A 158 -0.10 -7.47 7.30
CA LEU A 158 0.02 -8.93 7.28
C LEU A 158 1.18 -9.41 8.16
N ARG A 159 1.16 -9.08 9.45
CA ARG A 159 2.25 -9.44 10.37
C ARG A 159 2.37 -10.96 10.57
N GLY A 160 3.59 -11.45 10.76
CA GLY A 160 3.88 -12.85 11.08
C GLY A 160 5.38 -13.13 11.07
N ASP A 161 5.78 -14.36 11.41
CA ASP A 161 7.20 -14.73 11.49
C ASP A 161 7.87 -14.82 10.10
N TRP A 162 7.11 -14.81 9.00
CA TRP A 162 7.61 -14.74 7.61
C TRP A 162 8.52 -13.54 7.37
N THR A 163 8.25 -12.49 8.13
CA THR A 163 8.97 -11.21 8.12
C THR A 163 10.42 -11.35 8.60
N ARG A 164 10.73 -12.39 9.41
CA ARG A 164 12.05 -12.65 9.99
C ARG A 164 13.03 -13.37 9.07
N ASN A 165 12.53 -14.05 8.04
CA ASN A 165 13.35 -14.87 7.13
C ASN A 165 14.01 -14.06 5.99
N LEU A 166 13.64 -12.79 5.85
CA LEU A 166 14.31 -11.81 5.00
C LEU A 166 15.54 -11.34 5.80
N ARG A 167 16.74 -11.81 5.40
CA ARG A 167 17.92 -11.87 6.27
C ARG A 167 18.36 -10.50 6.80
N ALA A 168 18.80 -10.53 8.07
CA ALA A 168 19.34 -9.44 8.89
C ALA A 168 18.29 -8.44 9.45
N HIS A 169 17.76 -8.73 10.63
CA HIS A 169 17.16 -7.78 11.58
C HIS A 169 16.09 -6.77 11.10
N GLU A 170 15.52 -6.89 9.90
CA GLU A 170 14.68 -5.83 9.34
C GLU A 170 13.29 -6.33 8.96
N GLN A 171 12.31 -5.54 9.41
CA GLN A 171 10.86 -5.74 9.53
C GLN A 171 10.15 -6.30 8.29
N ALA A 172 8.88 -6.66 8.45
CA ALA A 172 7.98 -7.12 7.40
C ALA A 172 8.14 -6.35 6.08
N GLY A 173 8.16 -7.07 4.96
CA GLY A 173 8.11 -6.43 3.65
C GLY A 173 6.68 -6.08 3.26
N THR A 174 6.54 -5.13 2.34
CA THR A 174 5.30 -4.93 1.59
C THR A 174 4.89 -6.23 0.90
N VAL A 175 3.59 -6.50 0.83
CA VAL A 175 3.02 -7.57 0.01
C VAL A 175 2.26 -6.94 -1.15
N THR A 176 2.56 -7.33 -2.38
CA THR A 176 1.90 -6.79 -3.57
C THR A 176 1.50 -7.91 -4.53
N GLY A 177 0.52 -7.70 -5.39
CA GLY A 177 0.07 -8.75 -6.30
C GLY A 177 -1.33 -8.54 -6.84
N VAL A 178 -1.98 -9.65 -7.18
CA VAL A 178 -3.31 -9.65 -7.82
C VAL A 178 -4.19 -10.72 -7.20
N LEU A 179 -5.41 -10.34 -6.84
CA LEU A 179 -6.50 -11.22 -6.40
C LEU A 179 -7.52 -11.35 -7.53
N LEU A 180 -7.83 -12.57 -7.93
CA LEU A 180 -8.83 -12.86 -8.96
C LEU A 180 -9.92 -13.78 -8.40
N PRO A 181 -11.20 -13.36 -8.40
CA PRO A 181 -12.32 -14.26 -8.13
C PRO A 181 -12.32 -15.48 -9.07
N SER A 182 -12.27 -16.67 -8.47
CA SER A 182 -12.04 -17.96 -9.15
C SER A 182 -12.88 -19.08 -8.53
N ALA A 183 -12.68 -20.32 -8.98
CA ALA A 183 -13.31 -21.54 -8.47
C ALA A 183 -12.38 -22.75 -8.66
N ASP A 184 -12.60 -23.81 -7.89
CA ASP A 184 -12.00 -25.12 -8.18
C ASP A 184 -12.78 -25.89 -9.26
N ARG A 185 -12.29 -27.09 -9.60
CA ARG A 185 -12.93 -28.02 -10.53
C ARG A 185 -14.36 -28.41 -10.12
N GLN A 186 -14.74 -28.32 -8.85
CA GLN A 186 -16.10 -28.62 -8.37
C GLN A 186 -17.00 -27.38 -8.38
N GLY A 187 -16.47 -26.21 -8.77
CA GLY A 187 -17.21 -24.95 -8.79
C GLY A 187 -17.29 -24.26 -7.43
N ARG A 188 -16.55 -24.71 -6.41
CA ARG A 188 -16.54 -24.02 -5.10
C ARG A 188 -15.73 -22.73 -5.25
N LEU A 189 -16.41 -21.61 -5.02
CA LEU A 189 -15.86 -20.26 -5.21
C LEU A 189 -14.84 -19.91 -4.12
N PHE A 190 -13.65 -19.52 -4.54
CA PHE A 190 -12.58 -18.98 -3.70
C PHE A 190 -11.59 -18.27 -4.61
N PRO A 191 -10.95 -17.17 -4.18
CA PRO A 191 -10.05 -16.42 -5.05
C PRO A 191 -8.81 -17.23 -5.42
N LEU A 192 -8.21 -16.86 -6.54
CA LEU A 192 -6.84 -17.20 -6.91
C LEU A 192 -6.00 -15.94 -6.73
N VAL A 193 -4.91 -16.03 -5.98
CA VAL A 193 -4.12 -14.86 -5.58
C VAL A 193 -2.66 -15.08 -5.90
N LEU A 194 -2.11 -14.16 -6.68
CA LEU A 194 -0.67 -14.01 -6.92
C LEU A 194 -0.12 -13.01 -5.92
N VAL A 195 0.98 -13.36 -5.27
CA VAL A 195 1.64 -12.54 -4.25
C VAL A 195 3.12 -12.39 -4.56
N LEU A 196 3.67 -11.21 -4.39
CA LEU A 196 5.10 -10.92 -4.36
C LEU A 196 5.42 -10.31 -3.00
N ALA A 197 6.32 -10.98 -2.27
CA ALA A 197 6.66 -10.67 -0.88
C ALA A 197 8.13 -11.03 -0.58
N ASP A 198 9.04 -10.65 -1.48
CA ASP A 198 10.48 -10.84 -1.36
C ASP A 198 11.21 -9.51 -1.08
N ASP A 199 12.54 -9.52 -1.10
CA ASP A 199 13.36 -8.32 -0.89
C ASP A 199 13.07 -7.23 -1.94
N HIS A 200 12.62 -7.60 -3.14
CA HIS A 200 12.23 -6.66 -4.18
C HIS A 200 10.92 -5.95 -3.81
N ALA A 201 9.94 -6.70 -3.32
CA ALA A 201 8.66 -6.15 -2.85
C ALA A 201 8.83 -5.09 -1.75
N ARG A 202 9.84 -5.23 -0.88
CA ARG A 202 10.13 -4.27 0.20
C ARG A 202 10.34 -2.84 -0.30
N LEU A 203 10.87 -2.70 -1.51
CA LEU A 203 11.18 -1.40 -2.12
C LEU A 203 10.02 -0.85 -2.96
N MET A 204 8.93 -1.61 -3.12
CA MET A 204 7.76 -1.17 -3.88
C MET A 204 7.05 -0.02 -3.13
N PRO A 205 6.97 1.19 -3.72
CA PRO A 205 6.29 2.31 -3.10
C PRO A 205 4.77 2.10 -3.06
N PRO A 206 4.05 2.76 -2.13
CA PRO A 206 2.61 2.90 -2.22
C PRO A 206 2.23 3.51 -3.59
N PRO A 207 1.14 3.04 -4.23
CA PRO A 207 0.77 3.45 -5.59
C PRO A 207 0.34 4.92 -5.71
N VAL A 208 0.17 5.62 -4.58
CA VAL A 208 -0.15 7.06 -4.54
C VAL A 208 1.09 7.95 -4.61
N LEU A 209 2.28 7.41 -4.35
CA LEU A 209 3.55 8.12 -4.51
C LEU A 209 4.12 7.92 -5.91
N GLU A 210 4.02 6.70 -6.42
CA GLU A 210 4.55 6.32 -7.74
C GLU A 210 3.54 5.44 -8.47
N ALA A 211 3.41 5.66 -9.77
CA ALA A 211 2.48 4.89 -10.58
C ALA A 211 2.90 3.40 -10.60
N PRO A 212 1.96 2.46 -10.39
CA PRO A 212 2.25 1.03 -10.48
C PRO A 212 2.82 0.63 -11.85
N ASP A 213 3.68 -0.39 -11.88
CA ASP A 213 4.18 -0.97 -13.13
C ASP A 213 3.06 -1.70 -13.89
N ARG A 214 2.33 -0.95 -14.73
CA ARG A 214 1.21 -1.46 -15.52
C ARG A 214 1.56 -2.73 -16.31
N GLY A 215 2.79 -2.84 -16.84
CA GLY A 215 3.22 -4.00 -17.62
C GLY A 215 3.31 -5.27 -16.78
N TRP A 216 3.90 -5.16 -15.59
CA TRP A 216 3.99 -6.28 -14.65
C TRP A 216 2.61 -6.77 -14.20
N TYR A 217 1.73 -5.83 -13.80
CA TYR A 217 0.37 -6.19 -13.39
C TYR A 217 -0.46 -6.76 -14.53
N ALA A 218 -0.31 -6.27 -15.77
CA ALA A 218 -0.98 -6.85 -16.93
C ALA A 218 -0.54 -8.31 -17.19
N THR A 219 0.74 -8.61 -16.93
CA THR A 219 1.26 -9.98 -17.03
C THR A 219 0.69 -10.86 -15.92
N CYS A 220 0.59 -10.35 -14.69
CA CYS A 220 -0.05 -11.05 -13.57
C CYS A 220 -1.54 -11.33 -13.86
N ASP A 221 -2.28 -10.35 -14.37
CA ASP A 221 -3.69 -10.49 -14.75
C ASP A 221 -3.85 -11.59 -15.81
N ALA A 222 -3.05 -11.54 -16.88
CA ALA A 222 -3.10 -12.52 -17.95
C ALA A 222 -2.82 -13.94 -17.45
N LEU A 223 -1.85 -14.11 -16.55
CA LEU A 223 -1.52 -15.38 -15.90
C LEU A 223 -2.73 -15.90 -15.11
N LEU A 224 -3.30 -15.09 -14.22
CA LEU A 224 -4.42 -15.51 -13.39
C LEU A 224 -5.70 -15.77 -14.19
N LEU A 225 -5.97 -14.95 -15.21
CA LEU A 225 -7.09 -15.15 -16.13
C LEU A 225 -6.94 -16.45 -16.92
N ALA A 226 -5.73 -16.77 -17.40
CA ALA A 226 -5.47 -18.04 -18.08
C ALA A 226 -5.64 -19.23 -17.13
N ALA A 227 -5.18 -19.12 -15.88
CA ALA A 227 -5.40 -20.14 -14.86
C ALA A 227 -6.91 -20.33 -14.57
N ARG A 228 -7.67 -19.25 -14.42
CA ARG A 228 -9.13 -19.26 -14.25
C ARG A 228 -9.87 -19.82 -15.48
N ALA A 229 -9.30 -19.68 -16.68
CA ALA A 229 -9.83 -20.26 -17.91
C ALA A 229 -9.52 -21.77 -18.05
N GLY A 230 -8.81 -22.38 -17.10
CA GLY A 230 -8.53 -23.81 -17.08
C GLY A 230 -7.16 -24.21 -17.63
N ARG A 231 -6.20 -23.27 -17.75
CA ARG A 231 -4.80 -23.61 -18.04
C ARG A 231 -4.29 -24.65 -17.03
N ALA A 232 -3.55 -25.65 -17.51
CA ALA A 232 -2.97 -26.70 -16.68
C ALA A 232 -2.02 -26.10 -15.62
N LEU A 233 -2.01 -26.67 -14.41
CA LEU A 233 -1.24 -26.12 -13.29
C LEU A 233 0.25 -26.07 -13.61
N GLU A 234 0.77 -27.08 -14.31
CA GLU A 234 2.18 -27.20 -14.66
C GLU A 234 2.61 -26.05 -15.59
N ALA A 235 1.74 -25.60 -16.50
CA ALA A 235 2.00 -24.43 -17.34
C ALA A 235 1.91 -23.13 -16.54
N VAL A 236 0.94 -23.03 -15.61
CA VAL A 236 0.84 -21.87 -14.69
C VAL A 236 2.08 -21.75 -13.82
N GLU A 237 2.65 -22.85 -13.34
CA GLU A 237 3.89 -22.87 -12.55
C GLU A 237 5.10 -22.41 -13.38
N VAL A 238 5.17 -22.78 -14.65
CA VAL A 238 6.19 -22.29 -15.59
C VAL A 238 6.05 -20.79 -15.81
N ASP A 239 4.84 -20.30 -16.07
CA ASP A 239 4.57 -18.86 -16.26
C ASP A 239 4.92 -18.07 -14.98
N LEU A 240 4.57 -18.60 -13.81
CA LEU A 240 4.88 -17.99 -12.51
C LEU A 240 6.40 -17.90 -12.28
N ALA A 241 7.14 -18.97 -12.58
CA ALA A 241 8.61 -19.00 -12.44
C ALA A 241 9.33 -18.07 -13.43
N ALA A 242 8.70 -17.75 -14.56
CA ALA A 242 9.23 -16.84 -15.57
C ALA A 242 8.85 -15.37 -15.35
N LEU A 243 8.09 -15.06 -14.29
CA LEU A 243 7.62 -13.71 -14.03
C LEU A 243 8.78 -12.77 -13.65
N ALA A 244 9.04 -11.78 -14.50
CA ALA A 244 10.02 -10.73 -14.22
C ALA A 244 9.59 -9.87 -13.02
N ALA A 245 10.56 -9.30 -12.31
CA ALA A 245 10.27 -8.36 -11.23
C ALA A 245 9.60 -7.08 -11.75
N PRO A 246 8.66 -6.49 -10.99
CA PRO A 246 8.10 -5.18 -11.33
C PRO A 246 9.19 -4.12 -11.31
N ARG A 247 9.10 -3.13 -12.18
CA ARG A 247 10.02 -1.99 -12.18
C ARG A 247 9.89 -1.19 -10.88
N LEU A 248 11.02 -0.98 -10.22
CA LEU A 248 11.15 -0.04 -9.11
C LEU A 248 11.37 1.38 -9.65
N PRO A 249 10.91 2.43 -8.95
CA PRO A 249 11.23 3.80 -9.31
C PRO A 249 12.72 4.10 -9.11
N ASP A 250 13.21 5.13 -9.81
CA ASP A 250 14.54 5.67 -9.56
C ASP A 250 14.63 6.12 -8.10
N GLY A 251 15.73 5.78 -7.42
CA GLY A 251 15.87 6.12 -6.00
C GLY A 251 15.31 5.07 -5.02
N ALA A 252 14.69 3.98 -5.47
CA ALA A 252 14.06 3.00 -4.58
C ALA A 252 15.05 2.35 -3.60
N ALA A 253 16.27 2.04 -4.05
CA ALA A 253 17.29 1.42 -3.20
C ALA A 253 17.73 2.34 -2.05
N GLN A 254 17.72 3.66 -2.26
CA GLN A 254 18.04 4.67 -1.25
C GLN A 254 16.97 4.71 -0.15
N MET A 255 15.74 4.27 -0.45
CA MET A 255 14.64 4.18 0.50
C MET A 255 14.81 3.04 1.52
N ALA A 256 15.67 2.05 1.25
CA ALA A 256 15.86 0.88 2.12
C ALA A 256 16.21 1.28 3.56
N GLY A 257 17.15 2.22 3.72
CA GLY A 257 17.57 2.70 5.04
C GLY A 257 16.46 3.43 5.80
N LEU A 258 15.59 4.16 5.09
CA LEU A 258 14.42 4.79 5.70
C LEU A 258 13.44 3.74 6.20
N LEU A 259 13.06 2.80 5.34
CA LEU A 259 12.05 1.78 5.65
C LEU A 259 12.49 0.90 6.83
N ALA A 260 13.79 0.60 6.91
CA ALA A 260 14.37 -0.12 8.03
C ALA A 260 14.32 0.68 9.35
N ARG A 261 14.71 1.96 9.33
CA ARG A 261 14.85 2.79 10.53
C ARG A 261 13.55 3.44 11.00
N ARG A 262 12.59 3.64 10.09
CA ARG A 262 11.32 4.34 10.33
C ARG A 262 11.49 5.71 10.99
N ALA A 263 12.58 6.39 10.66
CA ALA A 263 12.93 7.70 11.21
C ALA A 263 13.40 8.62 10.09
N LEU A 264 12.93 9.87 10.14
CA LEU A 264 13.23 10.89 9.16
C LEU A 264 14.13 11.96 9.76
N TRP A 265 15.15 12.33 9.01
CA TRP A 265 15.92 13.54 9.24
C TRP A 265 16.09 14.24 7.90
N GLY A 266 15.75 15.53 7.86
CA GLY A 266 15.86 16.36 6.68
C GLY A 266 16.59 17.64 7.02
N GLN A 267 17.50 18.05 6.16
CA GLN A 267 18.16 19.33 6.22
C GLN A 267 18.14 19.94 4.82
N GLY A 268 17.75 21.19 4.71
CA GLY A 268 17.79 21.93 3.46
C GLY A 268 17.65 23.42 3.68
N GLY A 269 18.04 24.20 2.67
CA GLY A 269 17.87 25.65 2.61
C GLY A 269 17.11 26.03 1.34
N GLY A 270 16.42 27.16 1.37
CA GLY A 270 15.53 27.63 0.31
C GLY A 270 14.27 28.24 0.94
N GLU A 271 13.95 29.47 0.56
CA GLU A 271 12.70 30.11 0.96
C GLU A 271 11.54 29.45 0.21
N ASP A 272 10.55 29.03 1.00
CA ASP A 272 9.26 28.47 0.62
C ASP A 272 9.20 27.05 0.04
N GLY A 273 8.17 26.31 0.51
CA GLY A 273 7.92 24.88 0.32
C GLY A 273 7.58 24.43 -1.11
N GLY A 274 8.29 24.96 -2.10
CA GLY A 274 8.25 24.53 -3.49
C GLY A 274 8.86 23.14 -3.73
N GLU A 275 8.78 22.73 -4.98
CA GLU A 275 9.38 21.50 -5.50
C GLU A 275 10.91 21.57 -5.36
N GLY A 276 11.49 20.68 -4.54
CA GLY A 276 12.92 20.69 -4.19
C GLY A 276 13.24 21.22 -2.79
N SER A 277 12.26 21.67 -2.02
CA SER A 277 12.46 22.02 -0.60
C SER A 277 12.71 20.77 0.27
N VAL A 278 13.31 20.97 1.45
CA VAL A 278 13.45 19.88 2.45
C VAL A 278 12.09 19.24 2.77
N TRP A 279 11.02 20.03 2.75
CA TRP A 279 9.66 19.59 3.01
C TRP A 279 9.07 18.71 1.90
N SER A 280 9.43 18.89 0.63
CA SER A 280 8.97 17.99 -0.44
C SER A 280 9.59 16.60 -0.29
N GLY A 281 10.88 16.51 0.06
CA GLY A 281 11.54 15.24 0.33
C GLY A 281 11.00 14.54 1.59
N ILE A 282 10.74 15.31 2.66
CA ILE A 282 10.11 14.80 3.87
C ILE A 282 8.71 14.30 3.59
N ARG A 283 7.88 14.98 2.79
CA ARG A 283 6.50 14.55 2.50
C ARG A 283 6.43 13.17 1.86
N ALA A 284 7.23 12.89 0.83
CA ALA A 284 7.23 11.59 0.18
C ALA A 284 7.68 10.48 1.14
N SER A 285 8.74 10.76 1.89
CA SER A 285 9.33 9.83 2.86
C SER A 285 8.42 9.56 4.06
N ASP A 286 7.74 10.61 4.56
CA ASP A 286 6.73 10.52 5.62
C ASP A 286 5.52 9.69 5.16
N HIS A 287 5.08 9.88 3.92
CA HIS A 287 4.00 9.08 3.36
C HIS A 287 4.36 7.59 3.25
N HIS A 288 5.61 7.24 2.89
CA HIS A 288 6.07 5.84 2.94
C HIS A 288 5.88 5.23 4.33
N LEU A 289 6.22 5.97 5.39
CA LEU A 289 6.06 5.52 6.76
C LEU A 289 4.60 5.46 7.20
N ALA A 290 3.78 6.45 6.81
CA ALA A 290 2.35 6.49 7.11
C ALA A 290 1.58 5.38 6.37
N ALA A 291 2.03 4.98 5.19
CA ALA A 291 1.42 3.92 4.39
C ALA A 291 1.66 2.51 4.95
N THR A 292 2.53 2.35 5.95
CA THR A 292 2.86 1.03 6.52
C THR A 292 1.65 0.25 7.03
N GLY A 293 0.65 0.95 7.60
CA GLY A 293 -0.62 0.38 8.06
C GLY A 293 -1.77 0.49 7.04
N ARG A 294 -1.49 0.78 5.77
CA ARG A 294 -2.50 0.99 4.73
C ARG A 294 -2.43 -0.09 3.65
N SER A 295 -3.56 -0.35 3.01
CA SER A 295 -3.60 -1.14 1.78
C SER A 295 -4.28 -0.35 0.66
N TYR A 296 -3.84 -0.61 -0.56
CA TYR A 296 -4.37 -0.01 -1.77
C TYR A 296 -4.80 -1.15 -2.69
N TRP A 297 -6.00 -1.02 -3.24
CA TRP A 297 -6.62 -2.00 -4.13
C TRP A 297 -7.11 -1.28 -5.36
N TRP A 298 -6.81 -1.79 -6.55
CA TRP A 298 -7.30 -1.18 -7.77
C TRP A 298 -7.61 -2.19 -8.85
N CYS A 299 -8.54 -1.83 -9.70
CA CYS A 299 -8.78 -2.48 -10.97
C CYS A 299 -8.80 -1.44 -12.09
N GLU A 300 -8.44 -1.88 -13.28
CA GLU A 300 -8.46 -1.06 -14.48
C GLU A 300 -9.58 -1.60 -15.36
N GLY A 301 -10.48 -0.72 -15.77
CA GLY A 301 -11.52 -1.01 -16.74
C GLY A 301 -11.14 -0.55 -18.14
N ALA A 302 -12.13 -0.51 -19.02
CA ALA A 302 -11.96 -0.01 -20.38
C ALA A 302 -11.46 1.44 -20.41
N GLU A 303 -10.79 1.81 -21.51
CA GLU A 303 -10.31 3.17 -21.79
C GLU A 303 -9.38 3.76 -20.70
N GLY A 304 -8.71 2.90 -19.92
CA GLY A 304 -7.78 3.32 -18.87
C GLY A 304 -8.46 3.85 -17.60
N ARG A 305 -9.79 3.72 -17.47
CA ARG A 305 -10.50 4.09 -16.24
C ARG A 305 -10.03 3.20 -15.09
N THR A 306 -9.59 3.81 -14.00
CA THR A 306 -9.06 3.09 -12.84
C THR A 306 -9.98 3.34 -11.65
N SER A 307 -10.39 2.28 -10.97
CA SER A 307 -11.04 2.36 -9.66
C SER A 307 -10.02 1.99 -8.60
N VAL A 308 -9.94 2.80 -7.54
CA VAL A 308 -8.97 2.62 -6.45
C VAL A 308 -9.69 2.72 -5.12
N ILE A 309 -9.38 1.79 -4.23
CA ILE A 309 -9.78 1.78 -2.84
C ILE A 309 -8.52 1.86 -1.98
N SER A 310 -8.54 2.71 -0.97
CA SER A 310 -7.43 2.94 -0.05
C SER A 310 -7.93 2.79 1.38
N LEU A 311 -7.35 1.87 2.15
CA LEU A 311 -7.84 1.48 3.47
C LEU A 311 -6.75 1.60 4.53
N ALA A 312 -7.16 1.82 5.77
CA ALA A 312 -6.34 1.48 6.94
C ALA A 312 -6.62 0.00 7.27
N GLY A 313 -5.63 -0.88 7.11
CA GLY A 313 -5.83 -2.34 7.19
C GLY A 313 -6.30 -2.97 5.87
N LEU A 314 -6.99 -4.11 5.97
CA LEU A 314 -7.48 -4.92 4.84
C LEU A 314 -8.97 -4.68 4.59
N PRO A 315 -9.48 -5.00 3.37
CA PRO A 315 -10.92 -5.01 3.10
C PRO A 315 -11.68 -5.90 4.08
N ASP A 316 -12.77 -5.37 4.62
CA ASP A 316 -13.80 -6.13 5.32
C ASP A 316 -14.88 -6.63 4.34
N ALA A 317 -15.89 -7.33 4.85
CA ALA A 317 -16.90 -7.97 4.01
C ALA A 317 -17.73 -6.98 3.18
N GLU A 318 -18.02 -5.79 3.72
CA GLU A 318 -18.75 -4.72 3.03
C GLU A 318 -17.88 -4.10 1.93
N THR A 319 -16.63 -3.80 2.24
CA THR A 319 -15.67 -3.27 1.27
C THR A 319 -15.43 -4.27 0.14
N PHE A 320 -15.30 -5.56 0.47
CA PHE A 320 -15.10 -6.60 -0.54
C PHE A 320 -16.37 -6.85 -1.36
N ALA A 321 -17.57 -6.74 -0.79
CA ALA A 321 -18.81 -6.73 -1.57
C ALA A 321 -18.81 -5.58 -2.60
N PHE A 322 -18.50 -4.36 -2.15
CA PHE A 322 -18.35 -3.18 -3.01
C PHE A 322 -17.31 -3.39 -4.12
N MET A 323 -16.18 -4.03 -3.82
CA MET A 323 -15.17 -4.42 -4.81
C MET A 323 -15.69 -5.38 -5.88
N LEU A 324 -16.61 -6.28 -5.53
CA LEU A 324 -17.20 -7.25 -6.47
C LEU A 324 -18.36 -6.65 -7.29
N THR A 325 -18.87 -5.48 -6.91
CA THR A 325 -20.04 -4.85 -7.53
C THR A 325 -19.72 -3.46 -8.03
N ASP A 326 -19.89 -2.44 -7.18
CA ASP A 326 -20.03 -1.05 -7.56
C ASP A 326 -18.68 -0.37 -7.83
N ALA A 327 -17.59 -0.93 -7.30
CA ALA A 327 -16.25 -0.41 -7.52
C ALA A 327 -15.68 -0.75 -8.90
N ILE A 328 -16.37 -1.59 -9.69
CA ILE A 328 -15.90 -2.02 -11.00
C ILE A 328 -16.15 -0.89 -12.01
N PRO A 329 -15.11 -0.36 -12.70
CA PRO A 329 -15.33 0.64 -13.73
C PRO A 329 -16.26 0.07 -14.81
N PRO A 330 -17.31 0.80 -15.23
CA PRO A 330 -18.26 0.27 -16.20
C PRO A 330 -17.56 -0.09 -17.52
N ALA A 331 -17.92 -1.24 -18.09
CA ALA A 331 -17.50 -1.61 -19.44
C ALA A 331 -17.99 -0.56 -20.46
N GLU A 332 -17.39 -0.53 -21.66
CA GLU A 332 -17.89 0.32 -22.75
C GLU A 332 -19.41 0.14 -22.92
N PRO A 333 -20.18 1.22 -23.17
CA PRO A 333 -21.53 1.05 -23.64
C PRO A 333 -21.44 0.28 -24.97
N GLN A 334 -22.10 -0.87 -25.05
CA GLN A 334 -22.24 -1.57 -26.32
C GLN A 334 -22.97 -0.64 -27.28
N THR A 335 -22.23 -0.02 -28.19
CA THR A 335 -22.81 0.79 -29.27
C THR A 335 -23.60 -0.18 -30.14
N GLY A 336 -24.91 -0.25 -29.89
CA GLY A 336 -25.84 -1.04 -30.71
C GLY A 336 -25.75 -0.59 -32.16
N GLY A 337 -25.56 -1.57 -33.06
CA GLY A 337 -25.62 -1.38 -34.51
C GLY A 337 -27.03 -1.16 -35.04
#